data_AF-A0A9W7BX09-F1
#
_entry.id   AF-A0A9W7BX09-F1
#
_cell.length_a   1.000
_cell.length_b   1.000
_cell.length_c   1.000
_cell.angle_alpha   90.00
_cell.angle_beta   90.00
_cell.angle_gamma   90.00
#
_symmetry.space_group_name_H-M   'P 1'
#
loop_
_entity.id
_entity.type
_entity.pdbx_description
1 polymer ?
#
loop_
_entity_poly.entity_id
_entity_poly.type
_entity_poly.pdbx_seq_one_letter_code
_entity_poly.pdbx_strand_id
1 'polypeptide(L)'
;MGGISLSIVFQYFRTLPLWIPIRWNSLFLAINGFMVAFLVKERTEANRMAPWQRQLYETEFAHMGFTEVEFCRLLETSKKLKKAKGAMVCIEGVPQDKMYFVLSGEIEVKSKGDAAASEHLTRTIATITDNSFIGEMTYLTHLQENSAVPAAEVATASCVCSKETEVLEWNFSDLTTYLKLPANRGVANALQAKLSNDLRLKLKTLNRRQTEKNIRT
;
A
#
# COMPACT_ATOMS: atom_id res chain seq x y z
N MET A 1 -28.98 14.01 15.76
CA MET A 1 -28.88 15.39 15.25
C MET A 1 -30.15 16.23 15.45
N GLY A 2 -31.37 15.68 15.38
CA GLY A 2 -32.60 16.48 15.53
C GLY A 2 -32.85 17.08 16.94
N GLY A 3 -32.43 16.40 18.02
CA GLY A 3 -32.71 16.87 19.38
C GLY A 3 -31.93 18.13 19.81
N ILE A 4 -30.74 18.37 19.23
CA ILE A 4 -29.87 19.49 19.63
C ILE A 4 -30.33 20.80 18.96
N SER A 5 -30.70 20.75 17.68
CA SER A 5 -31.24 21.89 16.95
C SER A 5 -32.60 22.34 17.49
N LEU A 6 -33.49 21.39 17.84
CA LEU A 6 -34.78 21.70 18.49
C LEU A 6 -34.60 22.31 19.89
N SER A 7 -33.58 21.87 20.65
CA SER A 7 -33.28 22.38 21.99
C SER A 7 -32.76 23.83 21.98
N ILE A 8 -31.94 24.21 20.99
CA ILE A 8 -31.47 25.60 20.81
C ILE A 8 -32.65 26.54 20.54
N VAL A 9 -33.54 26.15 19.62
CA VAL A 9 -34.72 26.95 19.25
C VAL A 9 -35.65 27.09 20.45
N PHE A 10 -35.94 26.00 21.16
CA PHE A 10 -36.79 26.01 22.34
C PHE A 10 -36.24 26.87 23.49
N GLN A 11 -34.92 26.85 23.72
CA GLN A 11 -34.28 27.62 24.80
C GLN A 11 -34.18 29.12 24.48
N TYR A 12 -34.15 29.51 23.21
CA TYR A 12 -34.12 30.91 22.78
C TYR A 12 -35.46 31.62 23.02
N PHE A 13 -36.59 30.94 22.83
CA PHE A 13 -37.94 31.51 23.00
C PHE A 13 -38.48 31.46 24.46
N ARG A 14 -37.66 31.08 25.45
CA ARG A 14 -38.04 31.19 26.87
C ARG A 14 -37.88 32.61 27.39
N THR A 15 -38.71 32.98 28.37
CA THR A 15 -38.74 34.29 29.03
C THR A 15 -37.40 34.69 29.69
N LEU A 16 -36.57 33.72 30.06
CA LEU A 16 -35.18 33.92 30.48
C LEU A 16 -34.29 33.05 29.59
N PRO A 17 -33.67 33.61 28.54
CA PRO A 17 -32.82 32.86 27.64
C PRO A 17 -31.58 32.34 28.37
N LEU A 18 -31.42 31.01 28.38
CA LEU A 18 -30.26 30.34 28.93
C LEU A 18 -29.12 30.37 27.91
N TRP A 19 -28.42 31.50 27.84
CA TRP A 19 -27.33 31.75 26.88
C TRP A 19 -26.17 30.76 26.97
N ILE A 20 -25.91 30.21 28.16
CA ILE A 20 -24.83 29.24 28.40
C ILE A 20 -25.09 27.93 27.61
N PRO A 21 -26.25 27.26 27.76
CA PRO A 21 -26.64 26.13 26.91
C PRO A 21 -26.62 26.41 25.41
N ILE A 22 -27.09 27.58 24.95
CA ILE A 22 -27.10 27.93 23.53
C ILE A 22 -25.68 27.97 22.97
N ARG A 23 -24.75 28.65 23.65
CA ARG A 23 -23.34 28.73 23.24
C ARG A 23 -22.68 27.36 23.17
N TRP A 24 -22.92 26.50 24.16
CA TRP A 24 -22.41 25.12 24.16
C TRP A 24 -22.96 24.29 23.01
N ASN A 25 -24.27 24.35 22.76
CA ASN A 25 -24.89 23.63 21.65
C ASN A 25 -24.41 24.14 20.29
N SER A 26 -24.20 25.46 20.13
CA SER A 26 -23.60 26.04 18.93
C SER A 26 -22.15 25.57 18.72
N LEU A 27 -21.34 25.49 19.79
CA LEU A 27 -19.98 24.96 19.73
C LEU A 27 -19.97 23.49 19.29
N PHE A 28 -20.82 22.66 19.90
CA PHE A 28 -20.95 21.26 19.50
C PHE A 28 -21.43 21.14 18.06
N LEU A 29 -22.40 21.94 17.63
CA LEU A 29 -22.89 21.93 16.25
C LEU A 29 -21.78 22.33 15.27
N ALA A 30 -20.97 23.34 15.59
CA ALA A 30 -19.85 23.78 14.77
C ALA A 30 -18.77 22.70 14.65
N ILE A 31 -18.37 22.08 15.77
CA ILE A 31 -17.37 21.00 15.79
C ILE A 31 -17.86 19.79 14.98
N ASN A 32 -19.10 19.36 15.19
CA ASN A 32 -19.68 18.24 14.45
C ASN A 32 -19.87 18.58 12.97
N GLY A 33 -20.29 19.80 12.64
CA GLY A 33 -20.41 20.27 11.26
C GLY A 33 -19.08 20.31 10.54
N PHE A 34 -18.02 20.77 11.20
CA PHE A 34 -16.66 20.75 10.67
C PHE A 34 -16.18 19.32 10.39
N MET A 35 -16.38 18.39 11.34
CA MET A 35 -16.03 16.98 11.13
C MET A 35 -16.79 16.36 9.96
N VAL A 36 -18.10 16.62 9.83
CA VAL A 36 -18.89 16.12 8.70
C VAL A 36 -18.39 16.72 7.38
N ALA A 37 -18.13 18.03 7.34
CA ALA A 37 -17.61 18.69 6.15
C ALA A 37 -16.24 18.13 5.72
N PHE A 38 -15.36 17.87 6.69
CA PHE A 38 -14.06 17.24 6.44
C PHE A 38 -14.22 15.83 5.84
N LEU A 39 -15.07 14.99 6.44
CA LEU A 39 -15.37 13.63 5.95
C LEU A 39 -16.01 13.64 4.55
N VAL A 40 -16.91 14.59 4.28
CA VAL A 40 -17.56 14.73 2.97
C VAL A 40 -16.55 15.15 1.91
N LYS A 41 -15.65 16.09 2.21
CA LYS A 41 -14.58 16.49 1.29
C LYS A 41 -13.69 15.30 0.93
N GLU A 42 -13.25 14.55 1.94
CA GLU A 42 -12.39 13.38 1.81
C GLU A 42 -13.04 12.27 0.94
N ARG A 43 -14.34 11.99 1.14
CA ARG A 43 -15.10 11.08 0.26
C ARG A 43 -15.22 11.60 -1.17
N THR A 44 -15.38 12.92 -1.33
CA THR A 44 -15.54 13.52 -2.66
C THR A 44 -14.26 13.40 -3.47
N GLU A 45 -13.09 13.54 -2.84
CA GLU A 45 -11.80 13.33 -3.49
C GLU A 45 -11.59 11.86 -3.90
N ALA A 46 -11.96 10.90 -3.04
CA ALA A 46 -11.94 9.48 -3.39
C ALA A 46 -12.88 9.14 -4.56
N ASN A 47 -14.05 9.79 -4.64
CA ASN A 47 -14.96 9.60 -5.79
C ASN A 47 -14.41 10.12 -7.12
N ARG A 48 -13.31 10.90 -7.12
CA ARG A 48 -12.66 11.43 -8.33
C ARG A 48 -11.50 10.57 -8.83
N MET A 49 -11.37 9.32 -8.35
CA MET A 49 -10.40 8.36 -8.86
C MET A 49 -10.46 8.22 -10.39
N ALA A 50 -9.29 8.14 -11.02
CA ALA A 50 -9.21 7.77 -12.42
C ALA A 50 -9.73 6.32 -12.62
N PRO A 51 -10.28 5.97 -13.79
CA PRO A 51 -10.88 4.65 -14.02
C PRO A 51 -9.95 3.47 -13.69
N TRP A 52 -8.65 3.59 -14.01
CA TRP A 52 -7.66 2.55 -13.72
C TRP A 52 -7.39 2.39 -12.22
N GLN A 53 -7.45 3.47 -11.43
CA GLN A 53 -7.28 3.42 -9.98
C GLN A 53 -8.47 2.72 -9.33
N ARG A 54 -9.68 3.05 -9.80
CA ARG A 54 -10.91 2.43 -9.33
C ARG A 54 -10.92 0.93 -9.61
N GLN A 55 -10.58 0.53 -10.83
CA GLN A 55 -10.48 -0.88 -11.19
C GLN A 55 -9.44 -1.63 -10.33
N LEU A 56 -8.26 -1.01 -10.12
CA LEU A 56 -7.22 -1.59 -9.27
C LEU A 56 -7.70 -1.75 -7.82
N TYR A 57 -8.38 -0.75 -7.27
CA TYR A 57 -8.96 -0.80 -5.95
C TYR A 57 -9.97 -1.95 -5.82
N GLU A 58 -10.98 -1.96 -6.70
CA GLU A 58 -12.08 -2.94 -6.67
C GLU A 58 -11.56 -4.39 -6.82
N THR A 59 -10.50 -4.59 -7.62
CA THR A 59 -9.97 -5.93 -7.90
C THR A 59 -8.99 -6.43 -6.83
N GLU A 60 -8.07 -5.57 -6.37
CA GLU A 60 -6.89 -6.02 -5.61
C GLU A 60 -6.83 -5.57 -4.15
N PHE A 61 -7.50 -4.47 -3.81
CA PHE A 61 -7.34 -3.78 -2.51
C PHE A 61 -8.64 -3.71 -1.69
N ALA A 62 -9.82 -3.69 -2.31
CA ALA A 62 -11.11 -3.58 -1.63
C ALA A 62 -11.35 -4.74 -0.63
N HIS A 63 -10.95 -5.96 -0.98
CA HIS A 63 -11.11 -7.14 -0.13
C HIS A 63 -10.08 -7.24 1.01
N MET A 64 -9.08 -6.35 1.05
CA MET A 64 -7.98 -6.36 2.01
C MET A 64 -8.19 -5.38 3.17
N GLY A 65 -9.36 -4.73 3.25
CA GLY A 65 -9.71 -3.80 4.31
C GLY A 65 -9.31 -2.35 4.05
N PHE A 66 -8.93 -2.00 2.82
CA PHE A 66 -8.75 -0.60 2.42
C PHE A 66 -10.11 0.05 2.19
N THR A 67 -10.30 1.27 2.68
CA THR A 67 -11.31 2.18 2.14
C THR A 67 -10.80 2.85 0.87
N GLU A 68 -11.71 3.34 0.02
CA GLU A 68 -11.37 4.09 -1.20
C GLU A 68 -10.44 5.28 -0.90
N VAL A 69 -10.72 6.01 0.17
CA VAL A 69 -9.93 7.15 0.62
C VAL A 69 -8.51 6.74 0.99
N GLU A 70 -8.37 5.67 1.78
CA GLU A 70 -7.07 5.17 2.22
C GLU A 70 -6.23 4.68 1.04
N PHE A 71 -6.86 4.02 0.07
CA PHE A 71 -6.21 3.61 -1.16
C PHE A 71 -5.75 4.80 -2.00
N CYS A 72 -6.59 5.84 -2.16
CA CYS A 72 -6.21 7.09 -2.83
C CYS A 72 -4.96 7.71 -2.21
N ARG A 73 -4.95 7.88 -0.88
CA ARG A 73 -3.82 8.45 -0.16
C ARG A 73 -2.56 7.60 -0.30
N LEU A 74 -2.68 6.27 -0.26
CA LEU A 74 -1.56 5.38 -0.51
C LEU A 74 -0.99 5.57 -1.93
N LEU A 75 -1.86 5.70 -2.94
CA LEU A 75 -1.44 5.95 -4.31
C LEU A 75 -0.76 7.32 -4.49
N GLU A 76 -1.18 8.35 -3.75
CA GLU A 76 -0.53 9.67 -3.78
C GLU A 76 0.92 9.63 -3.32
N THR A 77 1.28 8.68 -2.45
CA THR A 77 2.69 8.45 -2.04
C THR A 77 3.49 7.65 -3.07
N SER A 78 2.85 7.16 -4.13
CA SER A 78 3.47 6.34 -5.17
C SER A 78 3.76 7.15 -6.44
N LYS A 79 4.75 6.68 -7.22
CA LYS A 79 5.02 7.18 -8.57
C LYS A 79 4.67 6.12 -9.59
N LYS A 80 3.79 6.44 -10.53
CA LYS A 80 3.52 5.58 -11.68
C LYS A 80 4.64 5.72 -12.71
N LEU A 81 5.32 4.62 -13.03
CA LEU A 81 6.46 4.58 -13.93
C LEU A 81 6.26 3.52 -15.03
N LYS A 82 6.82 3.80 -16.21
CA LYS A 82 6.98 2.82 -17.29
C LYS A 82 8.42 2.34 -17.34
N LYS A 83 8.62 1.03 -17.39
CA LYS A 83 9.93 0.40 -17.49
C LYS A 83 10.01 -0.34 -18.82
N ALA A 84 11.08 -0.08 -19.57
CA ALA A 84 11.34 -0.75 -20.84
C ALA A 84 11.70 -2.22 -20.62
N LYS A 85 11.53 -3.04 -21.66
CA LYS A 85 12.04 -4.42 -21.67
C LYS A 85 13.56 -4.42 -21.41
N GLY A 86 14.00 -5.32 -20.55
CA GLY A 86 15.39 -5.46 -20.10
C GLY A 86 15.79 -4.53 -18.96
N ALA A 87 14.92 -3.60 -18.54
CA ALA A 87 15.20 -2.74 -17.39
C ALA A 87 15.25 -3.57 -16.09
N MET A 88 16.24 -3.27 -15.25
CA MET A 88 16.36 -3.84 -13.91
C MET A 88 15.46 -3.08 -12.94
N VAL A 89 14.66 -3.81 -12.17
CA VAL A 89 13.82 -3.28 -11.10
C VAL A 89 14.58 -3.31 -9.77
N CYS A 90 15.28 -4.41 -9.51
CA CYS A 90 16.23 -4.55 -8.42
C CYS A 90 17.32 -5.56 -8.79
N ILE A 91 18.46 -5.50 -8.08
CA ILE A 91 19.63 -6.33 -8.31
C ILE A 91 19.97 -7.03 -7.00
N GLU A 92 20.09 -8.35 -7.05
CA GLU A 92 20.42 -9.18 -5.89
C GLU A 92 21.72 -8.73 -5.21
N GLY A 93 21.68 -8.60 -3.89
CA GLY A 93 22.81 -8.16 -3.07
C GLY A 93 23.09 -6.65 -3.13
N VAL A 94 22.35 -5.88 -3.93
CA VAL A 94 22.43 -4.42 -3.98
C VAL A 94 21.40 -3.83 -3.02
N PRO A 95 21.73 -2.75 -2.28
CA PRO A 95 20.77 -2.03 -1.46
C PRO A 95 19.53 -1.62 -2.26
N GLN A 96 18.36 -1.87 -1.67
CA GLN A 96 17.06 -1.59 -2.24
C GLN A 96 16.26 -0.76 -1.23
N ASP A 97 15.94 0.47 -1.62
CA ASP A 97 15.21 1.47 -0.84
C ASP A 97 13.80 1.73 -1.40
N LYS A 98 13.35 0.88 -2.31
CA LYS A 98 12.11 1.04 -3.08
C LYS A 98 11.30 -0.23 -3.15
N MET A 99 9.98 -0.09 -3.07
CA MET A 99 9.00 -1.13 -3.33
C MET A 99 8.29 -0.84 -4.65
N TYR A 100 7.94 -1.89 -5.37
CA TYR A 100 7.17 -1.77 -6.60
C TYR A 100 5.90 -2.61 -6.55
N PHE A 101 4.86 -2.16 -7.23
CA PHE A 101 3.67 -2.96 -7.53
C PHE A 101 3.46 -2.98 -9.04
N VAL A 102 3.36 -4.18 -9.61
CA VAL A 102 3.23 -4.39 -11.05
C VAL A 102 1.78 -4.16 -11.46
N LEU A 103 1.54 -3.12 -12.27
CA LEU A 103 0.21 -2.82 -12.81
C LEU A 103 -0.09 -3.62 -14.07
N SER A 104 0.90 -3.73 -14.95
CA SER A 104 0.82 -4.52 -16.17
C SER A 104 2.21 -4.88 -16.66
N GLY A 105 2.37 -6.07 -17.21
CA GLY A 105 3.60 -6.51 -17.85
C GLY A 105 4.12 -7.80 -17.25
N GLU A 106 5.43 -8.03 -17.41
CA GLU A 106 6.02 -9.29 -17.00
C GLU A 106 7.47 -9.06 -16.56
N ILE A 107 7.79 -9.57 -15.37
CA ILE A 107 9.09 -9.44 -14.73
C ILE A 107 9.63 -10.83 -14.40
N GLU A 108 10.84 -11.11 -14.82
CA GLU A 108 11.57 -12.31 -14.45
C GLU A 108 12.36 -12.07 -13.17
N VAL A 109 12.17 -12.96 -12.20
CA VAL A 109 12.98 -13.01 -10.98
C VAL A 109 14.10 -14.01 -11.18
N LYS A 110 15.33 -13.56 -10.99
CA LYS A 110 16.56 -14.32 -11.18
C LYS A 110 17.36 -14.29 -9.88
N SER A 111 17.87 -15.44 -9.46
CA SER A 111 18.74 -15.55 -8.28
C SER A 111 20.05 -16.22 -8.67
N LYS A 112 21.15 -15.74 -8.08
CA LYS A 112 22.41 -16.47 -7.95
C LYS A 112 22.16 -17.64 -6.99
N GLY A 113 21.81 -18.82 -7.52
CA GLY A 113 21.75 -20.02 -6.68
C GLY A 113 23.07 -20.28 -5.95
N ASP A 114 23.06 -21.15 -4.94
CA ASP A 114 24.19 -21.50 -4.04
C ASP A 114 25.45 -22.12 -4.70
N ALA A 115 25.59 -22.07 -6.03
CA ALA A 115 26.78 -22.53 -6.70
C ALA A 115 27.78 -21.37 -6.86
N ALA A 116 28.89 -21.46 -6.13
CA ALA A 116 30.10 -20.67 -6.29
C ALA A 116 30.73 -20.82 -7.69
N ALA A 117 30.04 -20.31 -8.72
CA ALA A 117 30.52 -20.25 -10.09
C ALA A 117 30.29 -18.85 -10.63
N SER A 118 31.42 -18.25 -11.01
CA SER A 118 31.57 -16.97 -11.66
C SER A 118 30.57 -16.74 -12.80
N GLU A 119 30.08 -15.50 -12.89
CA GLU A 119 29.81 -14.83 -14.17
C GLU A 119 28.61 -15.30 -15.03
N HIS A 120 27.40 -15.43 -14.49
CA HIS A 120 26.18 -14.98 -15.17
C HIS A 120 24.92 -15.14 -14.32
N LEU A 121 24.00 -14.19 -14.45
CA LEU A 121 22.61 -14.19 -13.97
C LEU A 121 21.80 -15.34 -14.62
N THR A 122 21.96 -16.60 -14.19
CA THR A 122 21.63 -17.75 -15.07
C THR A 122 20.28 -18.43 -14.85
N ARG A 123 19.60 -18.28 -13.69
CA ARG A 123 18.36 -19.03 -13.42
C ARG A 123 17.18 -18.14 -13.08
N THR A 124 16.21 -18.09 -14.00
CA THR A 124 14.88 -17.57 -13.72
C THR A 124 14.17 -18.50 -12.74
N ILE A 125 13.92 -18.01 -11.53
CA ILE A 125 13.27 -18.76 -10.45
C ILE A 125 11.75 -18.54 -10.45
N ALA A 126 11.30 -17.36 -10.85
CA ALA A 126 9.90 -17.01 -10.96
C ALA A 126 9.65 -15.99 -12.07
N THR A 127 8.40 -15.91 -12.48
CA THR A 127 7.90 -14.84 -13.36
C THR A 127 6.77 -14.18 -12.59
N ILE A 128 6.89 -12.88 -12.39
CA ILE A 128 5.90 -12.03 -11.76
C ILE A 128 5.13 -11.32 -12.87
N THR A 129 3.81 -11.39 -12.79
CA THR A 129 2.89 -10.69 -13.69
C THR A 129 2.16 -9.60 -12.91
N ASP A 130 1.13 -9.05 -13.53
CA ASP A 130 0.21 -8.07 -12.97
C ASP A 130 -0.24 -8.40 -11.53
N ASN A 131 -0.45 -7.34 -10.75
CA ASN A 131 -1.02 -7.35 -9.41
C ASN A 131 -0.16 -7.95 -8.30
N SER A 132 1.16 -7.90 -8.44
CA SER A 132 2.09 -8.41 -7.44
C SER A 132 3.13 -7.38 -7.03
N PHE A 133 3.63 -7.52 -5.80
CA PHE A 133 4.65 -6.64 -5.25
C PHE A 133 6.05 -7.09 -5.67
N ILE A 134 7.03 -6.19 -5.59
CA ILE A 134 8.46 -6.49 -5.68
C ILE A 134 9.16 -5.67 -4.60
N GLY A 135 10.05 -6.32 -3.85
CA GLY A 135 10.73 -5.70 -2.72
C GLY A 135 9.97 -5.80 -1.40
N GLU A 136 8.88 -6.56 -1.36
CA GLU A 136 8.06 -6.73 -0.17
C GLU A 136 8.83 -7.40 0.97
N MET A 137 9.74 -8.33 0.68
CA MET A 137 10.59 -8.96 1.71
C MET A 137 11.53 -7.94 2.33
N THR A 138 12.26 -7.20 1.50
CA THR A 138 13.19 -6.16 1.95
C THR A 138 12.45 -5.07 2.73
N TYR A 139 11.26 -4.66 2.29
CA TYR A 139 10.46 -3.67 2.99
C TYR A 139 9.93 -4.17 4.35
N LEU A 140 9.48 -5.43 4.44
CA LEU A 140 9.05 -6.01 5.72
C LEU A 140 10.22 -6.13 6.71
N THR A 141 11.41 -6.47 6.23
CA THR A 141 12.65 -6.43 7.03
C THR A 141 12.96 -5.01 7.50
N HIS A 142 12.89 -4.01 6.61
CA HIS A 142 13.04 -2.60 6.96
C HIS A 142 12.06 -2.16 8.07
N LEU A 143 10.80 -2.61 8.02
CA LEU A 143 9.82 -2.32 9.07
C LEU A 143 10.18 -2.95 10.42
N GLN A 144 10.81 -4.13 10.41
CA GLN A 144 11.27 -4.84 11.63
C GLN A 144 12.56 -4.23 12.20
N GLU A 145 13.47 -3.74 11.35
CA GLU A 145 14.82 -3.28 11.71
C GLU A 145 14.93 -1.89 12.34
N ASN A 146 13.84 -1.37 12.93
CA ASN A 146 13.95 -0.39 14.01
C ASN A 146 14.61 -0.99 15.29
N SER A 147 15.19 -2.19 15.22
CA SER A 147 15.93 -2.90 16.27
C SER A 147 17.43 -3.06 15.92
N ALA A 148 18.24 -2.13 16.44
CA ALA A 148 19.68 -2.19 16.78
C ALA A 148 20.75 -2.73 15.79
N VAL A 149 20.44 -3.49 14.75
CA VAL A 149 21.43 -4.00 13.78
C VAL A 149 20.87 -3.78 12.37
N PRO A 150 21.43 -2.86 11.56
CA PRO A 150 21.01 -2.73 10.18
C PRO A 150 21.55 -3.94 9.42
N ALA A 151 20.69 -4.91 9.09
CA ALA A 151 21.04 -5.78 7.99
C ALA A 151 21.00 -4.89 6.75
N ALA A 152 21.99 -5.03 5.86
CA ALA A 152 21.93 -4.28 4.62
C ALA A 152 20.60 -4.65 3.93
N GLU A 153 19.74 -3.65 3.71
CA GLU A 153 18.44 -3.77 3.04
C GLU A 153 18.67 -4.13 1.56
N VAL A 154 19.19 -5.32 1.31
CA VAL A 154 19.59 -5.76 -0.01
C VAL A 154 18.47 -6.55 -0.66
N ALA A 155 18.37 -6.45 -1.98
CA ALA A 155 17.44 -7.28 -2.72
C ALA A 155 17.87 -8.75 -2.61
N THR A 156 16.93 -9.64 -2.28
CA THR A 156 17.17 -11.09 -2.20
C THR A 156 17.27 -11.75 -3.58
N ALA A 157 16.80 -11.08 -4.63
CA ALA A 157 16.85 -11.56 -6.00
C ALA A 157 16.91 -10.37 -6.97
N SER A 158 17.38 -10.65 -8.19
CA SER A 158 17.38 -9.68 -9.28
C SER A 158 16.07 -9.77 -10.04
N CYS A 159 15.42 -8.63 -10.28
CA CYS A 159 14.18 -8.57 -11.05
C CYS A 159 14.40 -7.78 -12.34
N VAL A 160 14.08 -8.39 -13.49
CA VAL A 160 14.26 -7.79 -14.82
C VAL A 160 12.95 -7.83 -15.61
N CYS A 161 12.58 -6.71 -16.23
CA CYS A 161 11.40 -6.62 -17.09
C CYS A 161 11.58 -7.47 -18.36
N SER A 162 10.79 -8.52 -18.55
CA SER A 162 10.81 -9.32 -19.79
C SER A 162 10.00 -8.66 -20.93
N LYS A 163 9.05 -7.79 -20.56
CA LYS A 163 8.24 -6.93 -21.44
C LYS A 163 8.23 -5.49 -20.93
N GLU A 164 7.70 -4.56 -21.73
CA GLU A 164 7.37 -3.23 -21.20
C GLU A 164 6.40 -3.38 -20.02
N THR A 165 6.69 -2.73 -18.90
CA THR A 165 5.98 -2.93 -17.65
C THR A 165 5.62 -1.59 -17.02
N GLU A 166 4.36 -1.44 -16.60
CA GLU A 166 3.91 -0.33 -15.77
C GLU A 166 3.97 -0.73 -14.30
N VAL A 167 4.60 0.11 -13.47
CA VAL A 167 4.74 -0.12 -12.03
C VAL A 167 4.33 1.10 -11.23
N LEU A 168 3.85 0.88 -10.01
CA LEU A 168 3.82 1.89 -8.96
C LEU A 168 5.08 1.74 -8.11
N GLU A 169 5.83 2.81 -7.92
CA GLU A 169 7.05 2.86 -7.11
C GLU A 169 6.78 3.61 -5.81
N TRP A 170 7.14 3.02 -4.67
CA TRP A 170 7.20 3.69 -3.37
C TRP A 170 8.64 3.69 -2.86
N ASN A 171 9.07 4.80 -2.29
CA ASN A 171 10.30 4.84 -1.50
C ASN A 171 10.01 4.34 -0.07
N PHE A 172 10.92 3.55 0.51
CA PHE A 172 10.77 3.00 1.85
C PHE A 172 10.66 4.08 2.93
N SER A 173 11.46 5.15 2.87
CA SER A 173 11.42 6.21 3.89
C SER A 173 10.09 6.96 3.87
N ASP A 174 9.63 7.32 2.66
CA ASP A 174 8.41 8.10 2.47
C ASP A 174 7.18 7.26 2.88
N LEU A 175 7.14 6.00 2.44
CA LEU A 175 6.06 5.08 2.78
C LEU A 175 6.05 4.78 4.28
N THR A 176 7.20 4.49 4.89
CA THR A 176 7.28 4.23 6.34
C THR A 176 6.86 5.45 7.15
N THR A 177 7.26 6.66 6.74
CA THR A 177 6.86 7.90 7.40
C THR A 177 5.35 8.10 7.32
N TYR A 178 4.76 7.87 6.14
CA TYR A 178 3.33 7.94 5.93
C TYR A 178 2.56 6.90 6.78
N LEU A 179 3.03 5.66 6.85
CA LEU A 179 2.36 4.58 7.61
C LEU A 179 2.49 4.72 9.13
N LYS A 180 3.55 5.38 9.63
CA LYS A 180 3.76 5.63 11.07
C LYS A 180 2.77 6.65 11.65
N LEU A 181 2.11 7.46 10.82
CA LEU A 181 1.14 8.45 11.28
C LEU A 181 -0.08 7.75 11.94
N PRO A 182 -0.55 8.20 13.12
CA PRO A 182 -1.67 7.57 13.83
C PRO A 182 -2.96 7.47 12.99
N ALA A 183 -3.20 8.45 12.12
CA ALA A 183 -4.34 8.48 11.21
C ALA A 183 -4.31 7.37 10.15
N ASN A 184 -3.12 6.82 9.84
CA ASN A 184 -2.90 5.87 8.75
C ASN A 184 -2.70 4.42 9.24
N ARG A 185 -2.99 4.12 10.51
CA ARG A 185 -2.87 2.77 11.08
C ARG A 185 -3.72 1.73 10.33
N GLY A 186 -4.90 2.12 9.86
CA GLY A 186 -5.75 1.27 9.00
C GLY A 186 -5.02 0.84 7.74
N VAL A 187 -4.46 1.82 7.02
CA VAL A 187 -3.64 1.62 5.81
C VAL A 187 -2.44 0.72 6.08
N ALA A 188 -1.72 0.94 7.19
CA ALA A 188 -0.56 0.14 7.56
C ALA A 188 -0.91 -1.33 7.75
N ASN A 189 -1.98 -1.61 8.50
CA ASN A 189 -2.46 -2.97 8.75
C ASN A 189 -2.93 -3.65 7.45
N ALA A 190 -3.72 -2.93 6.64
CA ALA A 190 -4.23 -3.45 5.37
C ALA A 190 -3.10 -3.73 4.37
N LEU A 191 -2.11 -2.84 4.29
CA LEU A 191 -0.94 -3.03 3.43
C LEU A 191 -0.10 -4.23 3.90
N GLN A 192 0.17 -4.35 5.20
CA GLN A 192 0.90 -5.48 5.75
C GLN A 192 0.19 -6.81 5.47
N ALA A 193 -1.15 -6.85 5.57
CA ALA A 193 -1.94 -8.01 5.21
C ALA A 193 -1.81 -8.34 3.71
N LYS A 194 -1.86 -7.33 2.82
CA LYS A 194 -1.68 -7.50 1.37
C LYS A 194 -0.30 -8.05 1.03
N LEU A 195 0.78 -7.49 1.61
CA LEU A 195 2.16 -7.96 1.39
C LEU A 195 2.33 -9.40 1.86
N SER A 196 1.80 -9.73 3.04
CA SER A 196 1.85 -11.09 3.59
C SER A 196 1.11 -12.09 2.69
N ASN A 197 -0.05 -11.71 2.16
CA ASN A 197 -0.80 -12.55 1.24
C ASN A 197 -0.08 -12.75 -0.11
N ASP A 198 0.53 -11.70 -0.67
CA ASP A 198 1.31 -11.77 -1.91
C ASP A 198 2.51 -12.72 -1.76
N LEU A 199 3.28 -12.59 -0.67
CA LEU A 199 4.37 -13.51 -0.33
C LEU A 199 3.90 -14.96 -0.24
N ARG A 200 2.78 -15.20 0.46
CA ARG A 200 2.20 -16.54 0.59
C ARG A 200 1.84 -17.14 -0.77
N LEU A 201 1.28 -16.35 -1.70
CA LEU A 201 0.93 -16.80 -3.05
C LEU A 201 2.19 -17.14 -3.88
N LYS A 202 3.24 -16.32 -3.77
CA LYS A 202 4.54 -16.58 -4.41
C LYS A 202 5.18 -17.86 -3.90
N LEU A 203 5.23 -18.05 -2.57
CA LEU A 203 5.76 -19.26 -1.96
C LEU A 203 4.99 -20.52 -2.37
N LYS A 204 3.65 -20.45 -2.41
CA LYS A 204 2.81 -21.57 -2.89
C LYS A 204 3.16 -21.93 -4.34
N THR A 205 3.36 -20.93 -5.19
CA THR A 205 3.71 -21.12 -6.61
C THR A 205 5.10 -21.71 -6.78
N LEU A 206 6.08 -21.25 -5.99
CA LEU A 206 7.44 -21.77 -5.98
C LEU A 206 7.49 -23.24 -5.51
N ASN A 207 6.83 -23.57 -4.40
CA ASN A 207 6.78 -24.93 -3.87
C ASN A 207 6.15 -25.90 -4.87
N ARG A 208 5.04 -25.52 -5.51
CA ARG A 208 4.39 -26.35 -6.53
C ARG A 208 5.33 -26.67 -7.70
N ARG A 209 6.08 -25.67 -8.19
CA ARG A 209 7.07 -25.85 -9.28
C ARG A 209 8.23 -26.78 -8.87
N GLN A 210 8.64 -26.77 -7.60
CA GLN A 210 9.65 -27.70 -7.09
C GLN A 210 9.11 -29.13 -7.03
N THR A 211 7.88 -29.33 -6.53
CA THR A 211 7.23 -30.66 -6.50
C THR A 211 7.08 -31.25 -7.90
N GLU A 212 6.63 -30.45 -8.89
CA GLU A 212 6.49 -30.90 -10.28
C GLU A 212 7.84 -31.27 -10.93
N LYS A 213 8.95 -30.63 -10.54
CA LYS A 213 10.30 -31.00 -11.01
C LYS A 213 10.79 -32.30 -10.38
N ASN A 214 10.56 -32.49 -9.08
CA ASN A 214 10.99 -33.70 -8.37
C ASN A 214 10.26 -34.97 -8.82
N ILE A 215 9.04 -34.86 -9.38
CA ILE A 215 8.29 -36.01 -9.93
C ILE A 215 8.78 -36.41 -11.33
N ARG A 216 9.43 -35.49 -12.06
CA ARG A 216 9.90 -35.72 -13.44
C ARG A 216 11.38 -36.15 -13.53
N THR A 217 12.04 -36.34 -12.39
CA THR A 217 13.44 -36.77 -12.28
C THR A 217 13.48 -38.17 -11.70
#